data_AF-A0AA45WY06-F1
#
_entry.id   AF-A0AA45WY06-F1
#
_cell.length_a   1.000
_cell.length_b   1.000
_cell.length_c   1.000
_cell.angle_alpha   90.00
_cell.angle_beta   90.00
_cell.angle_gamma   90.00
#
_symmetry.space_group_name_H-M   'P 1'
#
loop_
_entity.id
_entity.type
_entity.pdbx_description
1 polymer ?
#
loop_
_entity_poly.entity_id
_entity_poly.type
_entity_poly.pdbx_seq_one_letter_code
_entity_poly.pdbx_strand_id
1 'polypeptide(L)'
;MEEILDVYELPYNEFRPVICMDEKPYQLLGEAREPLPMRPGSDKKTDSEYVREGTCSILVFTEPLGGFRHVNARNQRTAIDWAEEIKYLADVCYPEAEKIILVLDNLNTHKISSLYKKFPPSEARRIAKRLEVHYTPKHGSWLNIAEIELNVMTRQCLNRRVQDLQKLRSELASWEVNRNKSASKINWQFTNNQARTKLVSLYPKFEYGDV
;
A
#
# COMPACT_ATOMS: atom_id res chain seq x y z
N MET A 1 8.62 9.70 -13.63
CA MET A 1 9.57 9.39 -12.54
C MET A 1 9.81 10.65 -11.75
N GLU A 2 10.36 11.71 -12.36
CA GLU A 2 10.68 12.93 -11.61
C GLU A 2 9.48 13.56 -10.91
N GLU A 3 8.31 13.55 -11.54
CA GLU A 3 7.06 14.01 -10.93
C GLU A 3 6.70 13.27 -9.62
N ILE A 4 6.89 11.94 -9.55
CA ILE A 4 6.70 11.19 -8.30
C ILE A 4 7.71 11.63 -7.23
N LEU A 5 8.95 11.90 -7.64
CA LEU A 5 9.98 12.37 -6.72
C LEU A 5 9.67 13.79 -6.22
N ASP A 6 9.14 14.67 -7.07
CA ASP A 6 8.65 15.99 -6.66
C ASP A 6 7.51 15.88 -5.64
N VAL A 7 6.59 14.93 -5.82
CA VAL A 7 5.51 14.64 -4.85
C VAL A 7 6.09 14.19 -3.51
N TYR A 8 7.11 13.34 -3.50
CA TYR A 8 7.75 12.89 -2.26
C TYR A 8 8.61 13.95 -1.57
N GLU A 9 9.02 14.99 -2.30
CA GLU A 9 9.75 16.15 -1.76
C GLU A 9 8.80 17.24 -1.19
N LEU A 10 7.48 17.09 -1.36
CA LEU A 10 6.51 18.02 -0.77
C LEU A 10 6.62 18.06 0.76
N PRO A 11 6.51 19.25 1.38
CA PRO A 11 6.45 19.35 2.83
C PRO A 11 5.19 18.68 3.36
N TYR A 12 5.26 18.17 4.59
CA TYR A 12 4.11 17.59 5.27
C TYR A 12 2.96 18.60 5.37
N ASN A 13 1.75 18.18 4.98
CA ASN A 13 0.53 18.96 5.06
C ASN A 13 -0.66 18.02 5.36
N GLU A 14 -1.27 18.16 6.54
CA GLU A 14 -2.38 17.32 6.98
C GLU A 14 -3.67 17.48 6.13
N PHE A 15 -3.87 18.65 5.51
CA PHE A 15 -5.01 18.91 4.63
C PHE A 15 -4.78 18.40 3.20
N ARG A 16 -3.51 18.13 2.85
CA ARG A 16 -3.11 17.56 1.56
C ARG A 16 -2.16 16.38 1.74
N PRO A 17 -2.61 15.30 2.41
CA PRO A 17 -1.75 14.17 2.76
C PRO A 17 -1.28 13.45 1.50
N VAL A 18 0.00 13.06 1.48
CA VAL A 18 0.57 12.19 0.45
C VAL A 18 0.40 10.74 0.89
N ILE A 19 -0.52 10.04 0.26
CA ILE A 19 -0.84 8.64 0.53
C ILE A 19 -0.29 7.77 -0.60
N CYS A 20 0.54 6.80 -0.26
CA CYS A 20 0.99 5.78 -1.19
C CYS A 20 0.13 4.53 -1.00
N MET A 21 -0.34 3.95 -2.09
CA MET A 21 -1.17 2.74 -2.08
C MET A 21 -0.56 1.65 -2.96
N ASP A 22 -0.64 0.43 -2.47
CA ASP A 22 -0.31 -0.79 -3.22
C ASP A 22 -1.11 -1.98 -2.67
N GLU A 23 -1.07 -3.10 -3.37
CA GLU A 23 -1.65 -4.35 -2.90
C GLU A 23 -0.74 -5.56 -3.10
N LYS A 24 -0.95 -6.56 -2.25
CA LYS A 24 -0.21 -7.82 -2.32
C LYS A 24 -1.16 -9.02 -2.33
N PRO A 25 -0.99 -9.98 -3.26
CA PRO A 25 -1.66 -11.27 -3.15
C PRO A 25 -1.10 -12.03 -1.95
N TYR A 26 -2.00 -12.62 -1.16
CA TYR A 26 -1.65 -13.41 0.01
C TYR A 26 -2.31 -14.79 -0.06
N GLN A 27 -1.58 -15.81 0.35
CA GLN A 27 -2.07 -17.18 0.38
C GLN A 27 -2.53 -17.52 1.79
N LEU A 28 -3.77 -18.00 1.89
CA LEU A 28 -4.33 -18.48 3.15
C LEU A 28 -3.91 -19.93 3.34
N LEU A 29 -3.28 -20.21 4.47
CA LEU A 29 -2.65 -21.49 4.77
C LEU A 29 -3.11 -22.01 6.13
N GLY A 30 -3.79 -23.15 6.13
CA GLY A 30 -4.15 -23.92 7.30
C GLY A 30 -3.07 -24.93 7.69
N GLU A 31 -3.21 -25.52 8.86
CA GLU A 31 -2.33 -26.59 9.35
C GLU A 31 -2.87 -27.95 8.91
N ALA A 32 -2.04 -28.79 8.29
CA ALA A 32 -2.45 -30.17 7.95
C ALA A 32 -2.54 -31.06 9.20
N ARG A 33 -1.80 -30.70 10.25
CA ARG A 33 -1.78 -31.36 11.55
C ARG A 33 -1.69 -30.32 12.65
N GLU A 34 -2.40 -30.55 13.75
CA GLU A 34 -2.36 -29.65 14.90
C GLU A 34 -0.93 -29.44 15.41
N PRO A 35 -0.45 -28.19 15.50
CA PRO A 35 0.87 -27.91 16.01
C PRO A 35 1.04 -28.38 17.45
N LEU A 36 2.22 -28.92 17.78
CA LEU A 36 2.52 -29.30 19.16
C LEU A 36 2.75 -28.05 20.01
N PRO A 37 2.17 -27.99 21.23
CA PRO A 37 2.32 -26.83 22.09
C PRO A 37 3.79 -26.63 22.51
N MET A 38 4.13 -25.38 22.79
CA MET A 38 5.43 -25.01 23.37
C MET A 38 5.62 -25.71 24.72
N ARG A 39 6.87 -26.10 25.02
CA ARG A 39 7.26 -26.68 26.32
C ARG A 39 8.45 -25.90 26.87
N PRO A 40 8.70 -25.92 28.19
CA PRO A 40 9.91 -25.29 28.74
C PRO A 40 11.17 -25.77 28.00
N GLY A 41 11.93 -24.82 27.43
CA GLY A 41 13.14 -25.09 26.65
C GLY A 41 12.92 -25.58 25.21
N SER A 42 11.71 -25.48 24.65
CA SER A 42 11.43 -25.88 23.26
C SER A 42 10.36 -25.03 22.60
N ASP A 43 10.64 -24.56 21.39
CA ASP A 43 9.68 -23.79 20.59
C ASP A 43 8.45 -24.62 20.18
N LYS A 44 7.38 -23.91 19.83
CA LYS A 44 6.19 -24.51 19.20
C LYS A 44 6.62 -25.22 17.91
N LYS A 45 6.20 -26.48 17.73
CA LYS A 45 6.50 -27.25 16.52
C LYS A 45 5.32 -27.24 15.58
N THR A 46 5.51 -26.71 14.39
CA THR A 46 4.55 -26.73 13.28
C THR A 46 4.97 -27.77 12.26
N ASP A 47 4.03 -28.56 11.74
CA ASP A 47 4.31 -29.51 10.68
C ASP A 47 4.63 -28.77 9.37
N SER A 48 5.53 -29.32 8.54
CA SER A 48 5.87 -28.72 7.25
C SER A 48 4.70 -28.78 6.26
N GLU A 49 3.83 -29.79 6.36
CA GLU A 49 2.63 -29.92 5.55
C GLU A 49 1.59 -28.85 5.93
N TYR A 50 0.90 -28.32 4.92
CA TYR A 50 -0.11 -27.27 5.08
C TYR A 50 -1.29 -27.52 4.16
N VAL A 51 -2.44 -26.96 4.52
CA VAL A 51 -3.64 -26.95 3.68
C VAL A 51 -3.77 -25.59 3.00
N ARG A 52 -4.04 -25.57 1.69
CA ARG A 52 -4.28 -24.32 0.95
C ARG A 52 -5.75 -23.95 1.07
N GLU A 53 -6.02 -22.85 1.76
CA GLU A 53 -7.36 -22.33 2.03
C GLU A 53 -7.75 -21.20 1.05
N GLY A 54 -7.05 -21.12 -0.09
CA GLY A 54 -7.27 -20.13 -1.13
C GLY A 54 -6.31 -18.95 -1.07
N THR A 55 -6.71 -17.86 -1.72
CA THR A 55 -5.92 -16.62 -1.82
C THR A 55 -6.82 -15.41 -1.61
N CYS A 56 -6.20 -14.31 -1.18
CA CYS A 56 -6.85 -13.02 -1.01
C CYS A 56 -5.90 -11.90 -1.45
N SER A 57 -6.38 -10.65 -1.43
CA SER A 57 -5.58 -9.46 -1.70
C SER A 57 -5.54 -8.57 -0.47
N ILE A 58 -4.36 -8.13 -0.06
CA ILE A 58 -4.18 -7.17 1.02
C ILE A 58 -3.89 -5.81 0.39
N LEU A 59 -4.76 -4.83 0.60
CA LEU A 59 -4.55 -3.45 0.19
C LEU A 59 -3.88 -2.70 1.35
N VAL A 60 -2.86 -1.90 1.04
CA VAL A 60 -2.15 -1.07 2.01
C VAL A 60 -2.14 0.37 1.52
N PHE A 61 -2.46 1.29 2.43
CA PHE A 61 -2.32 2.72 2.28
C PHE A 61 -1.35 3.20 3.35
N THR A 62 -0.37 4.02 2.99
CA THR A 62 0.58 4.60 3.94
C THR A 62 0.77 6.08 3.67
N GLU A 63 0.79 6.88 4.74
CA GLU A 63 1.22 8.28 4.68
C GLU A 63 2.67 8.36 5.16
N PRO A 64 3.66 8.53 4.27
CA PRO A 64 5.07 8.43 4.63
C PRO A 64 5.49 9.43 5.72
N LEU A 65 5.04 10.69 5.60
CA LEU A 65 5.45 11.79 6.49
C LEU A 65 4.54 11.96 7.71
N GLY A 66 3.26 11.60 7.61
CA GLY A 66 2.35 11.56 8.75
C GLY A 66 2.52 10.31 9.60
N GLY A 67 3.13 9.27 9.03
CA GLY A 67 3.29 7.99 9.69
C GLY A 67 1.93 7.45 10.06
N PHE A 68 1.04 7.32 9.07
CA PHE A 68 -0.28 6.67 9.13
C PHE A 68 -0.27 5.45 8.20
N ARG A 69 -1.07 4.43 8.52
CA ARG A 69 -1.41 3.38 7.55
C ARG A 69 -2.82 2.86 7.76
N HIS A 70 -3.41 2.37 6.68
CA HIS A 70 -4.66 1.60 6.66
C HIS A 70 -4.43 0.34 5.84
N VAL A 71 -4.83 -0.81 6.38
CA VAL A 71 -4.65 -2.11 5.74
C VAL A 71 -5.94 -2.91 5.79
N ASN A 72 -6.35 -3.46 4.64
CA ASN A 72 -7.50 -4.33 4.58
C ASN A 72 -7.29 -5.51 3.65
N ALA A 73 -7.66 -6.70 4.12
CA ALA A 73 -7.69 -7.90 3.29
C ALA A 73 -9.08 -8.07 2.65
N ARG A 74 -9.09 -8.29 1.34
CA ARG A 74 -10.27 -8.52 0.51
C ARG A 74 -10.16 -9.87 -0.18
N ASN A 75 -11.29 -10.52 -0.45
CA ASN A 75 -11.31 -11.79 -1.20
C ASN A 75 -10.67 -11.62 -2.58
N GLN A 76 -10.88 -10.46 -3.22
CA GLN A 76 -10.38 -10.13 -4.54
C GLN A 76 -9.87 -8.68 -4.56
N ARG A 77 -9.21 -8.30 -5.67
CA ARG A 77 -8.80 -6.91 -5.95
C ARG A 77 -9.59 -6.34 -7.13
N THR A 78 -10.90 -6.24 -6.99
CA THR A 78 -11.75 -5.72 -8.06
C THR A 78 -11.78 -4.19 -8.06
N ALA A 79 -12.33 -3.60 -9.13
CA ALA A 79 -12.61 -2.17 -9.18
C ALA A 79 -13.59 -1.73 -8.08
N ILE A 80 -14.49 -2.63 -7.65
CA ILE A 80 -15.44 -2.37 -6.56
C ILE A 80 -14.70 -2.35 -5.22
N ASP A 81 -13.82 -3.33 -4.97
CA ASP A 81 -13.02 -3.38 -3.74
C ASP A 81 -12.16 -2.12 -3.61
N TRP A 82 -11.49 -1.72 -4.68
CA TRP A 82 -10.68 -0.50 -4.69
C TRP A 82 -11.54 0.75 -4.42
N ALA A 83 -12.71 0.88 -5.06
CA ALA A 83 -13.59 2.02 -4.84
C ALA A 83 -14.08 2.12 -3.39
N GLU A 84 -14.37 0.99 -2.74
CA GLU A 84 -14.75 0.96 -1.32
C GLU A 84 -13.60 1.42 -0.41
N GLU A 85 -12.37 0.95 -0.66
CA GLU A 85 -11.20 1.39 0.13
C GLU A 85 -10.90 2.87 -0.08
N ILE A 86 -11.02 3.38 -1.30
CA ILE A 86 -10.83 4.82 -1.58
C ILE A 86 -11.89 5.67 -0.89
N LYS A 87 -13.15 5.22 -0.87
CA LYS A 87 -14.20 5.90 -0.11
C LYS A 87 -13.88 5.89 1.39
N TYR A 88 -13.44 4.77 1.94
CA TYR A 88 -13.06 4.66 3.34
C TYR A 88 -11.89 5.59 3.68
N LEU A 89 -10.85 5.62 2.85
CA LEU A 89 -9.72 6.53 2.98
C LEU A 89 -10.18 7.99 3.01
N ALA A 90 -11.06 8.38 2.07
CA ALA A 90 -11.54 9.76 2.00
C ALA A 90 -12.45 10.12 3.18
N ASP A 91 -13.46 9.31 3.48
CA ASP A 91 -14.53 9.72 4.39
C ASP A 91 -14.26 9.34 5.86
N VAL A 92 -13.39 8.37 6.12
CA VAL A 92 -13.13 7.87 7.48
C VAL A 92 -11.71 8.20 7.92
N CYS A 93 -10.70 7.91 7.09
CA CYS A 93 -9.31 8.15 7.49
C CYS A 93 -8.95 9.64 7.43
N TYR A 94 -9.41 10.35 6.40
CA TYR A 94 -9.08 11.76 6.16
C TYR A 94 -10.33 12.61 5.88
N PRO A 95 -11.35 12.65 6.75
CA PRO A 95 -12.59 13.38 6.49
C PRO A 95 -12.36 14.87 6.21
N GLU A 96 -11.40 15.49 6.91
CA GLU A 96 -11.10 16.93 6.84
C GLU A 96 -10.09 17.30 5.74
N ALA A 97 -9.47 16.32 5.07
CA ALA A 97 -8.52 16.62 4.01
C ALA A 97 -9.23 17.28 2.81
N GLU A 98 -8.70 18.41 2.37
CA GLU A 98 -9.17 19.11 1.16
C GLU A 98 -8.94 18.23 -0.07
N LYS A 99 -7.75 17.60 -0.13
CA LYS A 99 -7.37 16.73 -1.25
C LYS A 99 -6.32 15.71 -0.85
N ILE A 100 -6.54 14.45 -1.17
CA ILE A 100 -5.59 13.37 -0.92
C ILE A 100 -4.72 13.22 -2.17
N ILE A 101 -3.41 13.42 -2.00
CA ILE A 101 -2.41 13.17 -3.04
C ILE A 101 -2.12 11.67 -3.00
N LEU A 102 -2.67 10.93 -3.96
CA LEU A 102 -2.64 9.48 -3.98
C LEU A 102 -1.62 8.98 -5.01
N VAL A 103 -0.54 8.37 -4.54
CA VAL A 103 0.49 7.73 -5.37
C VAL A 103 0.24 6.23 -5.44
N LEU A 104 0.19 5.66 -6.64
CA LEU A 104 -0.04 4.22 -6.83
C LEU A 104 0.44 3.72 -8.19
N ASP A 105 0.37 2.41 -8.41
CA ASP A 105 0.72 1.79 -9.68
C ASP A 105 -0.39 1.94 -10.75
N ASN A 106 -0.18 1.31 -11.91
CA ASN A 106 -1.07 1.43 -13.08
C ASN A 106 -2.05 0.26 -13.22
N LEU A 107 -2.42 -0.43 -12.13
CA LEU A 107 -3.37 -1.53 -12.23
C LEU A 107 -4.69 -1.08 -12.89
N ASN A 108 -5.36 -1.98 -13.59
CA ASN A 108 -6.58 -1.65 -14.33
C ASN A 108 -7.75 -1.17 -13.45
N THR A 109 -7.75 -1.51 -12.16
CA THR A 109 -8.71 -1.08 -11.13
C THR A 109 -8.41 0.30 -10.57
N HIS A 110 -7.17 0.77 -10.73
CA HIS A 110 -6.64 2.01 -10.17
C HIS A 110 -7.03 3.22 -11.02
N LYS A 111 -8.33 3.46 -11.12
CA LYS A 111 -8.89 4.49 -12.00
C LYS A 111 -10.07 5.16 -11.33
N ILE A 112 -10.21 6.46 -11.54
CA ILE A 112 -11.40 7.22 -11.12
C ILE A 112 -12.70 6.57 -11.63
N SER A 113 -12.69 5.96 -12.82
CA SER A 113 -13.84 5.24 -13.35
C SER A 113 -14.28 4.03 -12.51
N SER A 114 -13.41 3.46 -11.68
CA SER A 114 -13.77 2.42 -10.72
C SER A 114 -14.74 2.93 -9.64
N LEU A 115 -14.64 4.20 -9.25
CA LEU A 115 -15.63 4.82 -8.35
C LEU A 115 -17.03 4.82 -8.97
N TYR A 116 -17.13 5.09 -10.27
CA TYR A 116 -18.39 5.08 -11.02
C TYR A 116 -18.94 3.67 -11.28
N LYS A 117 -18.11 2.63 -11.15
CA LYS A 117 -18.60 1.24 -11.20
C LYS A 117 -19.30 0.84 -9.91
N LYS A 118 -19.00 1.49 -8.79
CA LYS A 118 -19.53 1.15 -7.47
C LYS A 118 -20.58 2.12 -6.95
N PHE A 119 -20.38 3.42 -7.13
CA PHE A 119 -21.23 4.44 -6.52
C PHE A 119 -22.06 5.21 -7.56
N PRO A 120 -23.21 5.79 -7.14
CA PRO A 120 -23.95 6.72 -7.97
C PRO A 120 -23.07 7.88 -8.46
N PRO A 121 -23.34 8.47 -9.65
CA PRO A 121 -22.47 9.49 -10.24
C PRO A 121 -22.15 10.69 -9.34
N SER A 122 -23.10 11.15 -8.53
CA SER A 122 -22.90 12.25 -7.59
C SER A 122 -21.86 11.90 -6.51
N GLU A 123 -21.97 10.70 -5.94
CA GLU A 123 -21.07 10.20 -4.90
C GLU A 123 -19.68 9.86 -5.46
N ALA A 124 -19.63 9.18 -6.61
CA ALA A 124 -18.38 8.91 -7.31
C ALA A 124 -17.64 10.21 -7.65
N ARG A 125 -18.35 11.24 -8.12
CA ARG A 125 -17.76 12.55 -8.41
C ARG A 125 -17.29 13.27 -7.15
N ARG A 126 -18.04 13.20 -6.05
CA ARG A 126 -17.67 13.78 -4.75
C ARG A 126 -16.33 13.21 -4.29
N ILE A 127 -16.20 11.88 -4.26
CA ILE A 127 -14.96 11.20 -3.87
C ILE A 127 -13.83 11.55 -4.85
N ALA A 128 -14.07 11.46 -6.16
CA ALA A 128 -13.06 11.75 -7.18
C ALA A 128 -12.49 13.17 -7.10
N LYS A 129 -13.30 14.16 -6.70
CA LYS A 129 -12.83 15.55 -6.51
C LYS A 129 -11.83 15.69 -5.36
N ARG A 130 -11.87 14.77 -4.39
CA ARG A 130 -10.95 14.75 -3.25
C ARG A 130 -9.63 14.05 -3.55
N LEU A 131 -9.43 13.52 -4.77
CA LEU A 131 -8.23 12.79 -5.14
C LEU A 131 -7.37 13.59 -6.12
N GLU A 132 -6.06 13.58 -5.88
CA GLU A 132 -5.03 13.93 -6.85
C GLU A 132 -4.18 12.70 -7.11
N VAL A 133 -4.38 12.05 -8.26
CA VAL A 133 -3.77 10.74 -8.52
C VAL A 133 -2.48 10.90 -9.32
N HIS A 134 -1.40 10.31 -8.79
CA HIS A 134 -0.08 10.24 -9.38
C HIS A 134 0.28 8.78 -9.62
N TYR A 135 0.54 8.42 -10.88
CA TYR A 135 0.86 7.04 -11.25
C TYR A 135 2.37 6.84 -11.32
N THR A 136 2.88 5.83 -10.61
CA THR A 136 4.29 5.46 -10.78
C THR A 136 4.55 5.03 -12.24
N PRO A 137 5.78 5.21 -12.76
CA PRO A 137 6.11 4.71 -14.10
C PRO A 137 5.84 3.21 -14.21
N LYS A 138 5.44 2.74 -15.41
CA LYS A 138 5.35 1.31 -15.68
C LYS A 138 6.70 0.64 -15.39
N HIS A 139 6.67 -0.51 -14.70
CA HIS A 139 7.85 -1.21 -14.21
C HIS A 139 8.71 -0.42 -13.19
N GLY A 140 8.20 0.69 -12.66
CA GLY A 140 8.84 1.52 -11.63
C GLY A 140 8.30 1.25 -10.23
N SER A 141 7.97 0.00 -9.92
CA SER A 141 7.32 -0.36 -8.64
C SER A 141 8.18 0.03 -7.42
N TRP A 142 9.51 -0.03 -7.58
CA TRP A 142 10.49 0.45 -6.59
C TRP A 142 10.30 1.91 -6.13
N LEU A 143 9.61 2.74 -6.92
CA LEU A 143 9.25 4.12 -6.54
C LEU A 143 8.02 4.19 -5.64
N ASN A 144 7.20 3.15 -5.54
CA ASN A 144 6.00 3.17 -4.71
C ASN A 144 6.37 2.92 -3.25
N ILE A 145 6.29 3.95 -2.40
CA ILE A 145 6.64 3.85 -0.98
C ILE A 145 5.76 2.83 -0.24
N ALA A 146 4.56 2.54 -0.73
CA ALA A 146 3.69 1.51 -0.15
C ALA A 146 4.36 0.11 -0.13
N GLU A 147 5.28 -0.20 -1.06
CA GLU A 147 6.05 -1.45 -1.03
C GLU A 147 6.92 -1.58 0.23
N ILE A 148 7.42 -0.47 0.78
CA ILE A 148 8.18 -0.48 2.04
C ILE A 148 7.27 -0.96 3.18
N GLU A 149 6.06 -0.41 3.27
CA GLU A 149 5.12 -0.76 4.34
C GLU A 149 4.59 -2.19 4.17
N LEU A 150 4.35 -2.65 2.93
CA LEU A 150 4.05 -4.06 2.62
C LEU A 150 5.16 -5.00 3.14
N ASN A 151 6.42 -4.63 2.96
CA ASN A 151 7.56 -5.42 3.45
C ASN A 151 7.67 -5.41 4.98
N VAL A 152 7.33 -4.29 5.64
CA VAL A 152 7.29 -4.21 7.10
C VAL A 152 6.15 -5.09 7.64
N MET A 153 4.93 -4.93 7.12
CA MET A 153 3.77 -5.74 7.45
C MET A 153 4.04 -7.24 7.25
N THR A 154 4.68 -7.61 6.14
CA THR A 154 5.01 -9.02 5.87
C THR A 154 5.90 -9.61 6.96
N ARG A 155 6.93 -8.86 7.39
CA ARG A 155 7.87 -9.30 8.42
C ARG A 155 7.27 -9.32 9.82
N GLN A 156 6.42 -8.35 10.14
CA GLN A 156 5.88 -8.14 11.48
C GLN A 156 4.58 -8.89 11.75
N CYS A 157 3.72 -9.03 10.73
CA CYS A 157 2.37 -9.54 10.88
C CYS A 157 2.10 -10.82 10.09
N LEU A 158 2.79 -11.05 8.96
CA LEU A 158 2.49 -12.17 8.05
C LEU A 158 3.59 -13.25 8.01
N ASN A 159 4.49 -13.25 8.98
CA ASN A 159 5.60 -14.20 9.10
C ASN A 159 5.19 -15.60 9.61
N ARG A 160 3.89 -15.91 9.59
CA ARG A 160 3.29 -17.19 10.03
C ARG A 160 2.07 -17.52 9.17
N ARG A 161 1.64 -18.78 9.21
CA ARG A 161 0.43 -19.26 8.54
C ARG A 161 -0.83 -18.60 9.12
N VAL A 162 -1.74 -18.19 8.23
CA VAL A 162 -3.06 -17.67 8.57
C VAL A 162 -4.07 -18.37 7.67
N GLN A 163 -4.97 -19.14 8.29
CA GLN A 163 -5.83 -20.09 7.58
C GLN A 163 -7.01 -19.43 6.86
N ASP A 164 -7.52 -18.31 7.37
CA ASP A 164 -8.76 -17.73 6.87
C ASP A 164 -8.71 -16.20 6.86
N LEU A 165 -9.58 -15.62 6.03
CA LEU A 165 -9.62 -14.18 5.79
C LEU A 165 -10.02 -13.38 7.04
N GLN A 166 -10.90 -13.91 7.89
CA GLN A 166 -11.37 -13.20 9.08
C GLN A 166 -10.27 -13.07 10.12
N LYS A 167 -9.51 -14.15 10.33
CA LYS A 167 -8.31 -14.13 11.16
C LYS A 167 -7.27 -13.18 10.60
N LEU A 168 -7.02 -13.22 9.29
CA LEU A 168 -6.10 -12.28 8.63
C LEU A 168 -6.49 -10.83 8.88
N ARG A 169 -7.76 -10.46 8.71
CA ARG A 169 -8.25 -9.10 8.99
C ARG A 169 -8.04 -8.69 10.44
N SER A 170 -8.29 -9.59 11.38
CA SER A 170 -8.15 -9.29 12.82
C SER A 170 -6.69 -9.05 13.22
N GLU A 171 -5.78 -9.84 12.66
CA GLU A 171 -4.32 -9.71 12.86
C GLU A 171 -3.81 -8.42 12.22
N LEU A 172 -4.23 -8.12 10.98
CA LEU A 172 -3.88 -6.89 10.28
C LEU A 172 -4.39 -5.64 11.01
N ALA A 173 -5.63 -5.65 11.50
CA ALA A 173 -6.19 -4.54 12.28
C ALA A 173 -5.41 -4.31 13.59
N SER A 174 -5.04 -5.39 14.28
CA SER A 174 -4.22 -5.30 15.50
C SER A 174 -2.82 -4.74 15.21
N TRP A 175 -2.21 -5.19 14.10
CA TRP A 175 -0.92 -4.67 13.64
C TRP A 175 -1.01 -3.19 13.25
N GLU A 176 -2.04 -2.80 12.50
CA GLU A 176 -2.30 -1.43 12.07
C GLU A 176 -2.43 -0.49 13.28
N VAL A 177 -3.23 -0.83 14.29
CA VAL A 177 -3.40 -0.02 15.50
C VAL A 177 -2.07 0.21 16.20
N ASN A 178 -1.27 -0.84 16.39
CA ASN A 178 0.04 -0.72 17.05
C ASN A 178 1.01 0.15 16.25
N ARG A 179 1.04 -0.02 14.93
CA ARG A 179 1.91 0.72 14.03
C ARG A 179 1.48 2.19 13.88
N ASN A 180 0.16 2.46 13.88
CA ASN A 180 -0.46 3.78 14.01
C ASN A 180 -0.10 4.48 15.31
N LYS A 181 -0.14 3.77 16.43
CA LYS A 181 0.28 4.32 17.72
C LYS A 181 1.75 4.72 17.77
N SER A 182 2.63 3.99 17.09
CA SER A 182 4.06 4.33 17.02
C SER A 182 4.38 5.44 16.03
N ALA A 183 3.40 5.93 15.26
CA ALA A 183 3.53 6.98 14.25
C ALA A 183 4.78 6.82 13.37
N SER A 184 5.09 5.58 12.99
CA SER A 184 6.34 5.27 12.28
C SER A 184 6.30 5.88 10.89
N LYS A 185 7.16 6.88 10.67
CA LYS A 185 7.34 7.59 9.40
C LYS A 185 8.29 6.83 8.48
N ILE A 186 8.15 7.06 7.18
CA ILE A 186 9.07 6.54 6.17
C ILE A 186 9.94 7.70 5.70
N ASN A 187 11.25 7.58 5.93
CA ASN A 187 12.22 8.57 5.50
C ASN A 187 12.72 8.23 4.08
N TRP A 188 12.05 8.75 3.06
CA TRP A 188 12.49 8.62 1.67
C TRP A 188 13.67 9.55 1.38
N GLN A 189 14.70 9.05 0.70
CA GLN A 189 15.99 9.76 0.53
C GLN A 189 16.43 9.89 -0.94
N PHE A 190 15.68 9.29 -1.86
CA PHE A 190 16.01 9.31 -3.28
C PHE A 190 15.33 10.50 -3.95
N THR A 191 16.12 11.49 -4.37
CA THR A 191 15.64 12.77 -4.92
C THR A 191 15.84 12.86 -6.43
N ASN A 192 15.26 13.88 -7.06
CA ASN A 192 15.47 14.15 -8.48
C ASN A 192 16.95 14.37 -8.85
N ASN A 193 17.72 15.06 -8.00
CA ASN A 193 19.16 15.21 -8.20
C ASN A 193 19.89 13.86 -8.20
N GLN A 194 19.51 12.95 -7.29
CA GLN A 194 20.08 11.60 -7.29
C GLN A 194 19.63 10.79 -8.50
N ALA A 195 18.38 10.93 -8.96
CA ALA A 195 17.88 10.25 -10.15
C ALA A 195 18.68 10.62 -11.40
N ARG A 196 18.93 11.91 -11.62
CA ARG A 196 19.71 12.42 -12.77
C ARG A 196 21.14 11.88 -12.80
N THR A 197 21.76 11.66 -11.64
CA THR A 197 23.11 11.09 -11.55
C THR A 197 23.11 9.56 -11.62
N LYS A 198 22.26 8.89 -10.83
CA LYS A 198 22.29 7.43 -10.65
C LYS A 198 21.55 6.67 -11.76
N LEU A 199 20.59 7.31 -12.41
CA LEU A 199 19.75 6.73 -13.47
C LEU A 199 19.98 7.44 -14.81
N VAL A 200 21.23 7.84 -15.07
CA VAL A 200 21.62 8.60 -16.28
C VAL A 200 21.15 7.94 -17.58
N SER A 201 21.04 6.61 -17.63
CA SER A 201 20.55 5.86 -18.80
C SER A 201 19.08 6.14 -19.15
N LEU A 202 18.30 6.69 -18.22
CA LEU A 202 16.91 7.09 -18.44
C LEU A 202 16.78 8.50 -19.04
N TYR A 203 17.87 9.27 -19.08
CA TYR A 203 17.89 10.63 -19.60
C TYR A 203 18.51 10.67 -21.01
N PRO A 204 18.01 11.53 -21.90
CA PRO A 204 18.62 11.71 -23.21
C PRO A 204 20.06 12.23 -23.07
N LYS A 205 20.95 11.72 -23.93
CA LYS A 205 22.31 12.25 -24.06
C LYS A 205 22.27 13.43 -25.03
N PHE A 206 22.68 14.59 -24.57
CA PHE A 206 22.90 15.75 -25.43
C PHE A 206 24.39 15.83 -25.74
N GLU A 207 24.75 15.71 -27.00
CA GLU A 207 26.08 16.06 -27.49
C GLU A 207 26.08 17.58 -27.73
N TYR A 208 26.79 18.32 -26.91
CA TYR A 208 27.09 19.71 -27.22
C TYR A 208 28.21 19.69 -28.26
N GLY A 209 27.86 19.92 -29.52
CA GLY A 209 28.85 20.08 -30.57
C GLY A 209 29.80 21.23 -30.23
N ASP A 210 31.10 21.01 -30.41
CA ASP A 210 32.12 22.05 -30.27
C ASP A 210 31.76 23.22 -31.20
N VAL A 211 31.48 24.38 -30.60
CA VAL A 211 31.28 25.66 -31.30
C VAL A 211 32.64 26.27 -31.63
#